data_AF-A0A3C1A3F5-F1
#
_entry.id   AF-A0A3C1A3F5-F1
#
_cell.length_a   1.000
_cell.length_b   1.000
_cell.length_c   1.000
_cell.angle_alpha   90.00
_cell.angle_beta   90.00
_cell.angle_gamma   90.00
#
_symmetry.space_group_name_H-M   'P 1'
#
loop_
_entity.id
_entity.type
_entity.pdbx_description
1 polymer ?
#
loop_
_entity_poly.entity_id
_entity_poly.type
_entity_poly.pdbx_seq_one_letter_code
_entity_poly.pdbx_strand_id
1 'polypeptide(L)'
;MKLIALLAALVIATASGNESCQPIAWGKITYYDCSSHCGKITRSGEPYDPASFTIAVDDDLWEEWAGELVRVTNLETGNALILRVNDTGYLSENGVAGDLPESVWSLISGRPLSEGVFQGLIERFDQG
;
A
#
# COMPACT_ATOMS: atom_id res chain seq x y z
N MET A 1 -7.26 22.39 48.54
CA MET A 1 -7.15 21.40 47.45
C MET A 1 -6.87 22.16 46.16
N LYS A 2 -5.70 21.98 45.54
CA LYS A 2 -5.33 22.61 44.27
C LYS A 2 -5.66 21.63 43.14
N LEU A 3 -6.63 21.95 42.30
CA LEU A 3 -6.82 21.25 41.01
C LEU A 3 -5.90 21.93 39.99
N ILE A 4 -4.89 21.21 39.51
CA ILE A 4 -4.09 21.62 38.36
C ILE A 4 -4.78 21.02 37.14
N ALA A 5 -5.42 21.87 36.32
CA ALA A 5 -5.90 21.47 35.01
C ALA A 5 -4.70 21.44 34.05
N LEU A 6 -4.29 20.24 33.66
CA LEU A 6 -3.28 20.01 32.64
C LEU A 6 -3.96 20.23 31.27
N LEU A 7 -3.71 21.39 30.65
CA LEU A 7 -4.14 21.66 29.28
C LEU A 7 -3.22 20.87 28.33
N ALA A 8 -3.73 19.78 27.76
CA ALA A 8 -3.06 19.10 26.65
C ALA A 8 -3.21 19.95 25.39
N ALA A 9 -2.11 20.53 24.90
CA ALA A 9 -2.08 21.21 23.61
C ALA A 9 -2.19 20.15 22.50
N LEU A 10 -3.32 20.12 21.81
CA LEU A 10 -3.50 19.37 20.57
C LEU A 10 -2.71 20.09 19.47
N VAL A 11 -1.55 19.54 19.11
CA VAL A 11 -0.81 19.97 17.92
C VAL A 11 -1.48 19.31 16.71
N ILE A 12 -2.34 20.05 16.01
CA ILE A 12 -2.80 19.64 14.68
C ILE A 12 -1.70 20.04 13.70
N ALA A 13 -0.85 19.10 13.32
CA ALA A 13 0.07 19.29 12.21
C ALA A 13 -0.77 19.33 10.92
N THR A 14 -1.04 20.53 10.40
CA THR A 14 -1.58 20.67 9.04
C THR A 14 -0.41 20.49 8.07
N ALA A 15 -0.31 19.32 7.45
CA ALA A 15 0.59 19.11 6.32
C ALA A 15 0.08 19.97 5.15
N SER A 16 0.63 21.18 5.03
CA SER A 16 0.47 22.08 3.88
C SER A 16 1.52 21.72 2.84
N GLY A 17 1.28 20.65 2.10
CA GLY A 17 1.96 20.34 0.86
C GLY A 17 0.90 19.97 -0.16
N ASN A 18 0.90 20.61 -1.32
CA ASN A 18 0.05 20.18 -2.44
C ASN A 18 0.61 18.86 -2.99
N GLU A 19 0.40 17.76 -2.27
CA GLU A 19 0.61 16.44 -2.83
C GLU A 19 -0.48 16.22 -3.88
N SER A 20 -0.13 16.36 -5.16
CA SER A 20 -1.00 15.93 -6.24
C SER A 20 -1.00 14.40 -6.31
N CYS A 21 -1.70 13.75 -5.39
CA CYS A 21 -1.97 12.32 -5.50
C CYS A 21 -2.91 12.10 -6.69
N GLN A 22 -2.34 11.81 -7.86
CA GLN A 22 -3.10 11.34 -9.01
C GLN A 22 -3.49 9.88 -8.77
N PRO A 23 -4.79 9.54 -8.75
CA PRO A 23 -5.23 8.16 -8.66
C PRO A 23 -4.70 7.34 -9.83
N ILE A 24 -4.09 6.20 -9.53
CA ILE A 24 -3.58 5.24 -10.51
C ILE A 24 -4.60 4.14 -10.72
N ALA A 25 -5.08 3.57 -9.61
CA ALA A 25 -6.01 2.47 -9.60
C ALA A 25 -6.83 2.47 -8.31
N TRP A 26 -8.03 1.89 -8.36
CA TRP A 26 -8.88 1.66 -7.20
C TRP A 26 -9.56 0.31 -7.34
N GLY A 27 -9.79 -0.38 -6.22
CA GLY A 27 -10.41 -1.70 -6.23
C GLY A 27 -9.91 -2.58 -5.09
N LYS A 28 -9.95 -3.89 -5.30
CA LYS A 28 -9.48 -4.84 -4.29
C LYS A 28 -7.96 -4.76 -4.14
N ILE A 29 -7.50 -4.75 -2.90
CA ILE A 29 -6.09 -4.97 -2.54
C ILE A 29 -5.98 -6.34 -1.87
N THR A 30 -5.21 -7.21 -2.48
CA THR A 30 -4.97 -8.58 -2.01
C THR A 30 -3.54 -8.72 -1.49
N TYR A 31 -3.15 -9.94 -1.13
CA TYR A 31 -1.76 -10.26 -0.87
C TYR A 31 -1.32 -11.58 -1.50
N TYR A 32 -0.02 -11.71 -1.70
CA TYR A 32 0.64 -12.96 -2.04
C TYR A 32 1.48 -13.45 -0.87
N ASP A 33 1.42 -14.76 -0.61
CA ASP A 33 2.04 -15.36 0.57
C ASP A 33 3.46 -15.89 0.34
N CYS A 34 4.19 -16.05 1.44
CA CYS A 34 5.53 -16.63 1.43
C CYS A 34 5.53 -18.12 1.07
N SER A 35 4.45 -18.84 1.39
CA SER A 35 4.35 -20.29 1.15
C SER A 35 4.53 -20.67 -0.31
N SER A 36 4.11 -19.79 -1.22
CA SER A 36 4.13 -20.01 -2.66
C SER A 36 5.16 -19.13 -3.38
N HIS A 37 5.62 -18.01 -2.82
CA HIS A 37 6.39 -17.02 -3.56
C HIS A 37 7.78 -16.71 -3.01
N CYS A 38 8.09 -17.04 -1.75
CA CYS A 38 9.32 -16.56 -1.11
C CYS A 38 10.59 -16.90 -1.91
N GLY A 39 11.41 -15.87 -2.17
CA GLY A 39 12.65 -16.00 -2.95
C GLY A 39 12.47 -16.16 -4.46
N LYS A 40 11.23 -16.22 -4.98
CA LYS A 40 11.00 -16.13 -6.43
C LYS A 40 11.34 -14.74 -6.93
N ILE A 41 11.82 -14.66 -8.16
CA ILE A 41 12.22 -13.41 -8.78
C ILE A 41 10.97 -12.69 -9.28
N THR A 42 10.75 -11.47 -8.77
CA THR A 42 9.74 -10.52 -9.22
C THR A 42 10.09 -9.96 -10.61
N ARG A 43 9.17 -9.27 -11.26
CA ARG A 43 9.41 -8.62 -12.55
C ARG A 43 10.57 -7.62 -12.52
N SER A 44 10.79 -6.94 -11.39
CA SER A 44 11.95 -6.04 -11.21
C SER A 44 13.31 -6.77 -11.19
N GLY A 45 13.33 -8.09 -11.06
CA GLY A 45 14.56 -8.89 -10.90
C GLY A 45 14.97 -9.12 -9.45
N GLU A 46 14.27 -8.53 -8.49
CA GLU A 46 14.49 -8.73 -7.06
C GLU A 46 13.78 -9.99 -6.56
N PRO A 47 14.36 -10.73 -5.59
CA PRO A 47 13.64 -11.82 -4.93
C PRO A 47 12.49 -11.28 -4.08
N TYR A 48 11.35 -11.96 -4.07
CA TYR A 48 10.24 -11.63 -3.19
C TYR A 48 10.62 -11.82 -1.71
N ASP A 49 10.37 -10.76 -0.94
CA ASP A 49 10.44 -10.71 0.52
C ASP A 49 9.08 -10.26 1.09
N PRO A 50 8.41 -11.09 1.93
CA PRO A 50 7.10 -10.80 2.49
C PRO A 50 7.05 -9.59 3.44
N ALA A 51 8.21 -9.08 3.86
CA ALA A 51 8.33 -7.90 4.73
C ALA A 51 8.76 -6.63 3.98
N SER A 52 9.07 -6.73 2.69
CA SER A 52 9.49 -5.58 1.89
C SER A 52 8.31 -4.65 1.59
N PHE A 53 8.53 -3.34 1.62
CA PHE A 53 7.49 -2.33 1.36
C PHE A 53 7.31 -2.13 -0.15
N THR A 54 6.83 -3.17 -0.82
CA THR A 54 6.59 -3.19 -2.26
C THR A 54 5.15 -3.57 -2.60
N ILE A 55 4.80 -3.46 -3.88
CA ILE A 55 3.48 -3.79 -4.42
C ILE A 55 3.62 -4.32 -5.86
N ALA A 56 2.78 -5.31 -6.20
CA ALA A 56 2.52 -5.68 -7.57
C ALA A 56 1.32 -4.90 -8.11
N VAL A 57 1.43 -4.38 -9.33
CA VAL A 57 0.34 -3.69 -10.04
C VAL A 57 -0.13 -4.56 -11.22
N ASP A 58 -1.15 -4.09 -11.95
CA ASP A 58 -1.57 -4.78 -13.17
C ASP A 58 -0.51 -4.66 -14.29
N ASP A 59 -0.42 -5.67 -15.16
CA ASP A 59 0.51 -5.71 -16.31
C ASP A 59 0.45 -4.47 -17.19
N ASP A 60 -0.73 -3.91 -17.40
CA ASP A 60 -0.90 -2.71 -18.23
C ASP A 60 -0.27 -1.45 -17.59
N LEU A 61 0.06 -1.50 -16.30
CA LEU A 61 0.70 -0.41 -15.56
C LEU A 61 2.22 -0.57 -15.46
N TRP A 62 2.78 -1.73 -15.79
CA TRP A 62 4.20 -2.01 -15.51
C TRP A 62 5.15 -0.99 -16.15
N GLU A 63 4.99 -0.68 -17.44
CA GLU A 63 5.93 0.16 -18.19
C GLU A 63 5.98 1.61 -17.67
N GLU A 64 4.88 2.13 -17.11
CA GLU A 64 4.85 3.48 -16.54
C GLU A 64 5.24 3.51 -15.07
N TRP A 65 4.94 2.46 -14.31
CA TRP A 65 4.95 2.50 -12.86
C TRP A 65 6.07 1.68 -12.21
N ALA A 66 6.84 0.90 -12.97
CA ALA A 66 7.94 0.11 -12.43
C ALA A 66 8.95 0.98 -11.66
N GLY A 67 9.18 0.65 -10.38
CA GLY A 67 10.11 1.35 -9.50
C GLY A 67 9.56 2.64 -8.87
N GLU A 68 8.38 3.10 -9.27
CA GLU A 68 7.75 4.29 -8.71
C GLU A 68 7.26 4.05 -7.27
N LEU A 69 7.17 5.15 -6.51
CA LEU A 69 6.55 5.14 -5.19
C LEU A 69 5.07 5.45 -5.31
N VAL A 70 4.26 4.62 -4.65
CA VAL A 70 2.82 4.78 -4.60
C VAL A 70 2.34 4.81 -3.16
N ARG A 71 1.31 5.62 -2.91
CA ARG A 71 0.53 5.58 -1.68
C ARG A 71 -0.61 4.59 -1.88
N VAL A 72 -0.67 3.57 -1.02
CA VAL A 72 -1.82 2.67 -0.94
C VAL A 72 -2.62 3.03 0.29
N THR A 73 -3.90 3.33 0.10
CA THR A 73 -4.83 3.69 1.16
C THR A 73 -5.90 2.62 1.29
N ASN A 74 -6.08 2.07 2.49
CA ASN A 74 -7.23 1.24 2.82
C ASN A 74 -8.46 2.16 3.01
N LEU A 75 -9.47 2.01 2.16
CA LEU A 75 -10.64 2.90 2.14
C LEU A 75 -11.60 2.66 3.32
N GLU A 76 -11.48 1.53 4.01
CA GLU A 76 -12.33 1.18 5.15
C GLU A 76 -11.79 1.77 6.46
N THR A 77 -10.46 1.87 6.61
CA THR A 77 -9.80 2.34 7.84
C THR A 77 -9.13 3.71 7.69
N GLY A 78 -8.82 4.14 6.47
CA GLY A 78 -8.01 5.33 6.19
C GLY A 78 -6.50 5.11 6.42
N ASN A 79 -6.07 3.90 6.79
CA ASN A 79 -4.64 3.59 6.92
C ASN A 79 -3.97 3.66 5.54
N ALA A 80 -2.79 4.26 5.48
CA ALA A 80 -2.02 4.36 4.24
C ALA A 80 -0.55 4.01 4.44
N LEU A 81 0.05 3.40 3.43
CA LEU A 81 1.49 3.11 3.36
C LEU A 81 2.05 3.59 2.02
N ILE A 82 3.33 4.00 2.03
CA ILE A 82 4.09 4.26 0.81
C ILE A 82 4.85 3.00 0.45
N LEU A 83 4.71 2.54 -0.80
CA LEU A 83 5.26 1.29 -1.31
C LEU A 83 5.94 1.55 -2.65
N ARG A 84 6.95 0.75 -2.99
CA ARG A 84 7.54 0.76 -4.32
C ARG A 84 6.93 -0.30 -5.22
N VAL A 85 6.58 0.05 -6.44
CA VAL A 85 6.16 -0.95 -7.45
C VAL A 85 7.38 -1.77 -7.87
N ASN A 86 7.36 -3.08 -7.64
CA ASN A 86 8.47 -3.96 -8.00
C ASN A 86 8.05 -5.23 -8.76
N ASP A 87 6.74 -5.43 -8.91
CA ASP A 87 6.21 -6.59 -9.61
C ASP A 87 4.91 -6.26 -10.36
N THR A 88 4.41 -7.24 -11.10
CA THR A 88 3.18 -7.11 -11.89
C THR A 88 2.44 -8.44 -12.04
N GLY A 89 1.16 -8.39 -12.40
CA GLY A 89 0.39 -9.56 -12.83
C GLY A 89 -0.95 -9.22 -13.50
N TYR A 90 -1.69 -10.25 -13.92
CA TYR A 90 -3.05 -10.11 -14.48
C TYR A 90 -4.11 -9.89 -13.38
N LEU A 91 -4.12 -8.69 -12.78
CA LEU A 91 -4.89 -8.37 -11.58
C LEU A 91 -6.28 -7.81 -11.89
N SER A 92 -6.36 -6.95 -12.91
CA SER A 92 -7.56 -6.21 -13.31
C SER A 92 -8.71 -7.12 -13.74
N GLU A 93 -8.41 -8.29 -14.33
CA GLU A 93 -9.41 -9.32 -14.68
C GLU A 93 -10.23 -9.80 -13.46
N ASN A 94 -9.67 -9.68 -12.25
CA ASN A 94 -10.30 -10.08 -10.99
C ASN A 94 -10.83 -8.88 -10.16
N GLY A 95 -10.72 -7.67 -10.70
CA GLY A 95 -11.01 -6.42 -9.99
C GLY A 95 -10.00 -6.10 -8.88
N VAL A 96 -8.79 -6.65 -8.99
CA VAL A 96 -7.67 -6.37 -8.08
C VAL A 96 -6.88 -5.19 -8.64
N ALA A 97 -6.73 -4.16 -7.82
CA ALA A 97 -5.98 -2.95 -8.16
C ALA A 97 -4.49 -3.11 -7.84
N GLY A 98 -4.15 -3.96 -6.86
CA GLY A 98 -2.77 -4.25 -6.50
C GLY A 98 -2.66 -5.39 -5.50
N ASP A 99 -1.49 -6.01 -5.47
CA ASP A 99 -1.20 -7.17 -4.63
C ASP A 99 0.00 -6.87 -3.72
N LEU A 100 -0.18 -7.08 -2.42
CA LEU A 100 0.80 -6.70 -1.40
C LEU A 100 1.57 -7.93 -0.87
N PRO A 101 2.79 -7.74 -0.36
CA PRO A 101 3.43 -8.71 0.52
C PRO A 101 2.56 -8.99 1.77
N GLU A 102 2.46 -10.24 2.21
CA GLU A 102 1.55 -10.64 3.30
C GLU A 102 1.75 -9.85 4.63
N SER A 103 2.99 -9.48 4.96
CA SER A 103 3.27 -8.70 6.19
C SER A 103 2.83 -7.24 6.03
N VAL A 104 2.99 -6.68 4.83
CA VAL A 104 2.56 -5.32 4.49
C VAL A 104 1.03 -5.24 4.45
N TRP A 105 0.38 -6.24 3.85
CA TRP A 105 -1.08 -6.33 3.83
C TRP A 105 -1.66 -6.38 5.23
N SER A 106 -1.09 -7.22 6.11
CA SER A 106 -1.51 -7.33 7.51
C SER A 106 -1.34 -6.01 8.26
N LEU A 107 -0.25 -5.30 8.00
CA LEU A 107 0.06 -4.00 8.61
C LEU A 107 -0.97 -2.93 8.21
N ILE A 108 -1.28 -2.79 6.92
CA ILE A 108 -2.22 -1.76 6.43
C ILE A 108 -3.66 -2.11 6.77
N SER A 109 -4.06 -3.38 6.64
CA SER A 109 -5.43 -3.82 6.89
C SER A 109 -5.78 -3.83 8.37
N GLY A 110 -4.81 -4.17 9.23
CA GLY A 110 -5.04 -4.44 10.65
C GLY A 110 -5.90 -5.69 10.89
N ARG A 111 -5.97 -6.61 9.90
CA ARG A 111 -6.87 -7.76 9.87
C ARG A 111 -6.11 -9.09 9.73
N PRO A 112 -6.70 -10.22 10.13
CA PRO A 112 -6.11 -11.52 9.88
C PRO A 112 -6.06 -11.83 8.37
N LEU A 113 -4.99 -12.48 7.93
CA LEU A 113 -4.78 -12.90 6.53
C LEU A 113 -5.95 -13.70 5.95
N SER A 114 -6.73 -14.40 6.77
CA SER A 114 -7.93 -15.14 6.33
C SER A 114 -9.01 -14.29 5.65
N GLU A 115 -8.99 -12.97 5.83
CA GLU A 115 -9.90 -12.07 5.11
C GLU A 115 -9.49 -11.82 3.66
N GLY A 116 -8.19 -11.93 3.32
CA GLY A 116 -7.72 -11.99 1.94
C GLY A 116 -7.75 -10.68 1.13
N VAL A 117 -8.61 -9.73 1.48
CA VAL A 117 -8.90 -8.56 0.64
C VAL A 117 -9.43 -7.38 1.45
N PHE A 118 -9.10 -6.16 1.01
CA PHE A 118 -9.81 -4.92 1.40
C PHE A 118 -9.99 -4.01 0.18
N GLN A 119 -10.89 -3.02 0.27
CA GLN A 119 -11.01 -2.00 -0.78
C GLN A 119 -9.95 -0.90 -0.60
N GLY A 120 -9.19 -0.63 -1.65
CA GLY A 120 -8.09 0.32 -1.61
C GLY A 120 -8.01 1.26 -2.79
N LEU A 121 -7.23 2.31 -2.58
CA LEU A 121 -6.87 3.32 -3.57
C LEU A 121 -5.34 3.36 -3.68
N ILE A 122 -4.83 3.37 -4.91
CA ILE A 122 -3.40 3.48 -5.22
C ILE A 122 -3.18 4.82 -5.93
N GLU A 123 -2.30 5.64 -5.39
CA GLU A 123 -2.00 6.99 -5.88
C GLU A 123 -0.49 7.15 -6.08
N ARG A 124 -0.09 7.99 -7.06
CA ARG A 124 1.32 8.37 -7.18
C ARG A 124 1.75 9.11 -5.92
N PHE A 125 2.92 8.76 -5.39
CA PHE A 125 3.53 9.49 -4.29
C PHE A 125 4.70 10.33 -4.80
N ASP A 126 4.42 11.59 -5.12
CA ASP A 126 5.43 12.56 -5.49
C ASP A 126 6.07 13.16 -4.23
N GLN A 127 7.37 12.93 -4.05
CA GLN A 127 8.17 13.70 -3.10
C GLN A 127 8.47 15.05 -3.75
N GLY A 128 7.63 16.05 -3.48
CA GLY A 128 7.72 17.39 -4.09
C GLY A 128 9.10 18.06 -4.03
#